data_AF-P75481-F1
#
_entry.id   AF-P75481-F1
#
_cell.length_a   1.000
_cell.length_b   1.000
_cell.length_c   1.000
_cell.angle_alpha   90.00
_cell.angle_beta   90.00
_cell.angle_gamma   90.00
#
_symmetry.space_group_name_H-M   'P 1'
#
loop_
_entity.id
_entity.type
_entity.pdbx_description
1 polymer ?
#
loop_
_entity_poly.entity_id
_entity_poly.type
_entity_poly.pdbx_seq_one_letter_code
_entity_poly.pdbx_strand_id
1 'polypeptide(L)'
;MDNDKKDKIILSGELTNHRFNFTKDGENGYSAYEVDRFLDQLVHTLTHYEAQRNREEEMKTAYEKLFQDRDEILKRCSKLEAELNNFYENGYSNRVLISRVQALENKIESLPSGQNDRLERIEKLLKRVIKHWTDGEDLSYGDFDDDFF
;
A
#
# COMPACT_ATOMS: atom_id res chain seq x y z
N MET A 1 12.43 -44.43 31.23
CA MET A 1 12.79 -45.01 29.92
C MET A 1 13.24 -43.84 29.07
N ASP A 2 14.53 -43.53 29.14
CA ASP A 2 15.14 -42.36 28.50
C ASP A 2 15.08 -42.53 26.98
N ASN A 3 14.02 -42.02 26.36
CA ASN A 3 13.89 -41.92 24.92
C ASN A 3 14.65 -40.70 24.36
N ASP A 4 15.63 -40.19 25.12
CA ASP A 4 16.38 -38.96 24.85
C ASP A 4 17.67 -39.22 24.07
N LYS A 5 17.84 -40.44 23.54
CA LYS A 5 18.69 -40.65 22.36
C LYS A 5 17.98 -40.00 21.18
N LYS A 6 18.03 -38.66 21.13
CA LYS A 6 17.71 -37.87 19.94
C LYS A 6 18.32 -38.62 18.76
N ASP A 7 17.47 -39.07 17.86
CA ASP A 7 17.88 -39.79 16.65
C ASP A 7 19.03 -39.01 16.03
N LYS A 8 20.25 -39.52 16.21
CA LYS A 8 21.45 -38.80 15.80
C LYS A 8 21.43 -38.80 14.28
N ILE A 9 21.00 -37.70 13.69
CA ILE A 9 20.96 -37.52 12.24
C ILE A 9 22.40 -37.53 11.75
N ILE A 10 22.76 -38.55 10.97
CA ILE A 10 24.07 -38.63 10.32
C ILE A 10 24.04 -37.70 9.12
N LEU A 11 24.96 -36.75 9.08
CA LEU A 11 25.15 -35.84 7.95
C LEU A 11 26.15 -36.42 6.96
N SER A 12 26.04 -36.02 5.70
CA SER A 12 26.94 -36.40 4.60
C SER A 12 28.40 -36.17 4.98
N GLY A 13 28.72 -35.02 5.58
CA GLY A 13 30.07 -34.67 6.02
C GLY A 13 30.62 -35.52 7.18
N GLU A 14 29.75 -36.09 8.03
CA GLU A 14 30.19 -37.05 9.05
C GLU A 14 30.60 -38.37 8.39
N LEU A 15 29.85 -38.80 7.37
CA LEU A 15 30.09 -40.06 6.68
C LEU A 15 31.36 -40.02 5.81
N THR A 16 31.65 -38.89 5.15
CA THR A 16 32.87 -38.71 4.34
C THR A 16 34.16 -38.88 5.15
N ASN A 17 34.14 -38.55 6.44
CA ASN A 17 35.32 -38.67 7.31
C ASN A 17 35.33 -39.96 8.14
N HIS A 18 34.30 -40.79 8.00
CA HIS A 18 34.15 -42.00 8.79
C HIS A 18 35.11 -43.08 8.30
N ARG A 19 35.90 -43.67 9.19
CA ARG A 19 36.79 -44.80 8.89
C ARG A 19 36.24 -46.08 9.49
N PHE A 20 36.12 -47.11 8.67
CA PHE A 20 35.75 -48.44 9.13
C PHE A 20 37.01 -49.23 9.48
N ASN A 21 36.89 -50.09 10.50
CA ASN A 21 37.96 -50.98 10.88
C ASN A 21 37.98 -52.19 9.94
N PHE A 22 39.17 -52.63 9.54
CA PHE A 22 39.33 -53.89 8.82
C PHE A 22 38.98 -55.07 9.74
N THR A 23 38.37 -56.10 9.17
CA THR A 23 38.12 -57.37 9.87
C THR A 23 39.44 -58.09 10.15
N LYS A 24 39.48 -58.90 11.20
CA LYS A 24 40.67 -59.69 11.52
C LYS A 24 40.82 -60.84 10.53
N ASP A 25 42.04 -61.33 10.35
CA ASP A 25 42.32 -62.47 9.47
C ASP A 25 41.48 -63.69 9.86
N GLY A 26 40.77 -64.25 8.89
CA GLY A 26 39.87 -65.40 9.09
C GLY A 26 38.42 -65.06 9.47
N GLU A 27 38.10 -63.77 9.71
CA GLU A 27 36.72 -63.32 9.88
C GLU A 27 36.11 -62.91 8.53
N ASN A 28 34.82 -63.21 8.33
CA ASN A 28 34.08 -62.75 7.16
C ASN A 28 33.91 -61.23 7.22
N GLY A 29 34.39 -60.53 6.20
CA GLY A 29 34.25 -59.08 6.05
C GLY A 29 33.82 -58.69 4.65
N TYR A 30 33.28 -57.48 4.52
CA TYR A 30 33.04 -56.87 3.23
C TYR A 30 34.35 -56.43 2.60
N SER A 31 34.43 -56.45 1.26
CA SER A 31 35.59 -55.90 0.57
C SER A 31 35.69 -54.40 0.85
N ALA A 32 36.90 -53.91 1.12
CA ALA A 32 37.15 -52.49 1.38
C ALA A 32 36.62 -51.61 0.22
N TYR A 33 36.78 -52.08 -1.01
CA TYR A 33 36.29 -51.37 -2.20
C TYR A 33 34.75 -51.36 -2.31
N GLU A 34 34.08 -52.43 -1.88
CA GLU A 34 32.61 -52.49 -1.87
C GLU A 34 32.04 -51.54 -0.80
N VAL A 35 32.67 -51.50 0.37
CA VAL A 35 32.31 -50.59 1.46
C VAL A 35 32.51 -49.14 1.01
N ASP A 36 33.66 -48.80 0.44
CA ASP A 36 33.97 -47.45 -0.05
C ASP A 36 32.94 -46.97 -1.09
N ARG A 37 32.66 -47.79 -2.12
CA ARG A 37 31.64 -47.47 -3.12
C ARG A 37 30.26 -47.26 -2.50
N PHE A 38 29.89 -48.08 -1.52
CA PHE A 38 28.61 -47.95 -0.83
C PHE A 38 28.55 -46.64 -0.02
N LEU A 39 29.63 -46.27 0.65
CA LEU A 39 29.72 -45.00 1.37
C LEU A 39 29.61 -43.80 0.43
N ASP A 40 30.25 -43.83 -0.73
CA ASP A 40 30.10 -42.78 -1.74
C ASP A 40 28.64 -42.60 -2.18
N GLN A 41 27.94 -43.71 -2.42
CA GLN A 41 26.52 -43.68 -2.77
C GLN A 41 25.67 -43.09 -1.64
N LEU A 42 25.96 -43.46 -0.38
CA LEU A 42 25.29 -42.91 0.79
C LEU A 42 25.56 -41.42 0.96
N VAL A 43 26.81 -40.97 0.81
CA VAL A 43 27.18 -39.55 0.86
C VAL A 43 26.41 -38.76 -0.19
N HIS A 44 26.36 -39.26 -1.43
CA HIS A 44 25.61 -38.61 -2.50
C HIS A 44 24.11 -38.51 -2.18
N THR A 45 23.54 -39.59 -1.66
CA THR A 45 22.13 -39.66 -1.27
C THR A 45 21.83 -38.70 -0.12
N LEU A 46 22.64 -38.71 0.94
CA LEU A 46 22.49 -37.82 2.10
C LEU A 46 22.63 -36.36 1.70
N THR A 47 23.60 -36.03 0.84
CA THR A 47 23.77 -34.66 0.32
C THR A 47 22.50 -34.18 -0.40
N HIS A 48 21.86 -35.05 -1.18
CA HIS A 48 20.60 -34.73 -1.84
C HIS A 48 19.47 -34.45 -0.83
N TYR A 49 19.35 -35.28 0.20
CA TYR A 49 18.34 -35.10 1.26
C TYR A 49 18.60 -33.87 2.10
N GLU A 50 19.85 -33.55 2.43
CA GLU A 50 20.22 -32.32 3.12
C GLU A 50 19.85 -31.09 2.30
N ALA A 51 20.12 -31.11 0.99
CA ALA A 51 19.72 -30.02 0.11
C ALA A 51 18.19 -29.89 -0.02
N GLN A 52 17.43 -30.99 0.04
CA GLN A 52 15.97 -30.93 0.14
C GLN A 52 15.53 -30.34 1.47
N ARG A 53 16.06 -30.84 2.59
CA ARG A 53 15.71 -30.35 3.94
C ARG A 53 15.99 -28.86 4.09
N ASN A 54 17.14 -28.39 3.62
CA ASN A 54 17.48 -26.97 3.68
C ASN A 54 16.49 -26.13 2.86
N ARG A 55 16.09 -26.58 1.66
CA ARG A 55 15.05 -25.90 0.87
C ARG A 55 13.70 -25.89 1.58
N GLU A 56 13.33 -26.98 2.24
CA GLU A 56 12.10 -27.04 3.03
C GLU A 56 12.14 -26.08 4.22
N GLU A 57 13.26 -25.98 4.92
CA GLU A 57 13.48 -25.02 6.01
C GLU A 57 13.44 -23.57 5.52
N GLU A 58 14.06 -23.28 4.37
CA GLU A 58 13.98 -21.97 3.71
C GLU A 58 12.53 -21.62 3.35
N MET A 59 11.79 -22.56 2.73
CA MET A 59 10.38 -22.37 2.37
C MET A 59 9.51 -22.16 3.61
N LYS A 60 9.72 -22.95 4.67
CA LYS A 60 9.01 -22.78 5.94
C LYS A 60 9.25 -21.40 6.53
N THR A 61 10.50 -20.94 6.54
CA THR A 61 10.88 -19.61 7.02
C THR A 61 10.24 -18.51 6.17
N ALA A 62 10.17 -18.69 4.85
CA ALA A 62 9.50 -17.76 3.94
C ALA A 62 7.99 -17.70 4.21
N TYR A 63 7.33 -18.84 4.41
CA TYR A 63 5.91 -18.89 4.76
C TYR A 63 5.63 -18.22 6.10
N GLU A 64 6.45 -18.46 7.13
CA GLU A 64 6.31 -17.80 8.43
C GLU A 64 6.37 -16.28 8.31
N LYS A 65 7.25 -15.73 7.47
CA LYS A 65 7.29 -14.30 7.18
C LYS A 65 6.01 -13.81 6.47
N LEU A 66 5.52 -14.54 5.48
CA LEU A 66 4.26 -14.20 4.79
C LEU A 66 3.07 -14.14 5.74
N PHE A 67 3.00 -15.03 6.74
CA PHE A 67 1.96 -15.00 7.75
C PHE A 67 2.08 -13.78 8.67
N GLN A 68 3.30 -13.40 9.06
CA GLN A 68 3.55 -12.19 9.85
C GLN A 68 3.13 -10.93 9.08
N ASP A 69 3.52 -10.81 7.80
CA ASP A 69 3.15 -9.69 6.94
C ASP A 69 1.63 -9.60 6.77
N ARG A 70 0.97 -10.75 6.57
CA ARG A 70 -0.49 -10.85 6.48
C ARG A 70 -1.16 -10.34 7.76
N ASP A 71 -0.67 -10.72 8.92
CA ASP A 71 -1.24 -10.27 10.20
C ASP A 71 -1.03 -8.78 10.43
N GLU A 72 0.11 -8.22 9.98
CA GLU A 72 0.35 -6.78 10.01
C GLU A 72 -0.62 -6.02 9.09
N ILE A 73 -0.83 -6.50 7.86
CA ILE A 73 -1.80 -5.92 6.92
C ILE A 73 -3.20 -5.91 7.52
N LEU A 74 -3.64 -7.01 8.15
CA LEU A 74 -4.96 -7.06 8.78
C LEU A 74 -5.11 -6.08 9.94
N LYS A 75 -4.07 -5.90 10.77
CA LYS A 75 -4.07 -4.87 11.82
C LYS A 75 -4.21 -3.47 11.21
N ARG A 76 -3.51 -3.19 10.10
CA ARG A 76 -3.61 -1.91 9.39
C ARG A 76 -5.00 -1.71 8.80
N CYS A 77 -5.58 -2.72 8.16
CA CYS A 77 -6.96 -2.66 7.63
C CYS A 77 -7.97 -2.39 8.75
N SER A 78 -7.88 -3.09 9.87
CA SER A 78 -8.77 -2.87 11.03
C SER A 78 -8.63 -1.46 11.60
N LYS A 79 -7.40 -0.92 11.68
CA LYS A 79 -7.16 0.47 12.10
C LYS A 79 -7.79 1.46 11.11
N LEU A 80 -7.58 1.27 9.81
CA LEU A 80 -8.16 2.13 8.77
C LEU A 80 -9.69 2.09 8.77
N GLU A 81 -10.27 0.91 8.99
CA GLU A 81 -11.71 0.74 9.13
C GLU A 81 -12.25 1.51 10.34
N ALA A 82 -11.57 1.42 11.49
CA ALA A 82 -11.93 2.19 12.68
C ALA A 82 -11.78 3.70 12.45
N GLU A 83 -10.72 4.15 11.77
CA GLU A 83 -10.52 5.55 11.40
C GLU A 83 -11.62 6.03 10.44
N LEU A 84 -11.96 5.26 9.41
CA LEU A 84 -13.06 5.58 8.49
C LEU A 84 -14.40 5.69 9.24
N ASN A 85 -14.72 4.71 10.10
CA ASN A 85 -15.93 4.76 10.91
C ASN A 85 -15.95 6.01 11.81
N ASN A 86 -14.82 6.34 12.44
CA ASN A 86 -14.66 7.56 13.22
C ASN A 86 -14.88 8.81 12.35
N PHE A 87 -14.36 8.87 11.12
CA PHE A 87 -14.61 10.00 10.19
C PHE A 87 -16.08 10.14 9.81
N TYR A 88 -16.79 9.03 9.58
CA TYR A 88 -18.21 9.02 9.28
C TYR A 88 -19.05 9.44 10.49
N GLU A 89 -18.77 8.88 11.67
CA GLU A 89 -19.49 9.18 12.91
C GLU A 89 -19.22 10.61 13.40
N ASN A 90 -17.95 11.03 13.41
CA ASN A 90 -17.57 12.39 13.83
C ASN A 90 -17.82 13.44 12.74
N GLY A 91 -18.42 13.01 11.62
CA GLY A 91 -18.95 13.88 10.59
C GLY A 91 -17.89 14.83 10.06
N TYR A 92 -16.62 14.42 9.93
CA TYR A 92 -15.60 15.34 9.40
C TYR A 92 -15.96 15.76 7.97
N SER A 93 -16.46 14.81 7.18
CA SER A 93 -17.03 15.09 5.86
C SER A 93 -18.28 15.99 5.97
N ASN A 94 -19.18 15.70 6.91
CA ASN A 94 -20.41 16.49 7.07
C ASN A 94 -20.14 17.91 7.57
N ARG A 95 -19.27 18.11 8.57
CA ARG A 95 -18.87 19.42 9.09
C ARG A 95 -18.09 20.23 8.08
N VAL A 96 -17.13 19.62 7.36
CA VAL A 96 -16.40 20.33 6.30
C VAL A 96 -17.35 20.74 5.18
N LEU A 97 -18.24 19.85 4.75
CA LEU A 97 -19.28 20.19 3.77
C LEU A 97 -20.22 21.28 4.28
N ILE A 98 -20.74 21.17 5.51
CA ILE A 98 -21.61 22.18 6.13
C ILE A 98 -20.89 23.53 6.20
N SER A 99 -19.63 23.56 6.66
CA SER A 99 -18.87 24.81 6.73
C SER A 99 -18.63 25.44 5.36
N ARG A 100 -18.41 24.60 4.33
CA ARG A 100 -18.24 25.07 2.95
C ARG A 100 -19.55 25.55 2.34
N VAL A 101 -20.66 24.88 2.62
CA VAL A 101 -22.01 25.29 2.22
C VAL A 101 -22.36 26.62 2.88
N GLN A 102 -22.16 26.76 4.18
CA GLN A 102 -22.35 28.03 4.91
C GLN A 102 -21.49 29.16 4.33
N ALA A 103 -20.23 28.88 3.99
CA ALA A 103 -19.36 29.88 3.35
C ALA A 103 -19.86 30.29 1.96
N LEU A 104 -20.48 29.38 1.21
CA LEU A 104 -21.09 29.69 -0.09
C LEU A 104 -22.41 30.45 0.08
N GLU A 105 -23.25 30.09 1.05
CA GLU A 105 -24.48 30.82 1.40
C GLU A 105 -24.14 32.26 1.79
N ASN A 106 -23.18 32.46 2.68
CA ASN A 106 -22.72 33.80 3.07
C ASN A 106 -22.14 34.57 1.88
N LYS A 107 -21.45 33.91 0.95
CA LYS A 107 -20.98 34.54 -0.29
C LYS A 107 -22.13 34.91 -1.21
N ILE A 108 -23.17 34.09 -1.29
CA ILE A 108 -24.37 34.39 -2.10
C ILE A 108 -25.13 35.57 -1.48
N GLU A 109 -25.24 35.63 -0.16
CA GLU A 109 -25.88 36.76 0.54
C GLU A 109 -25.06 38.06 0.44
N SER A 110 -23.72 37.95 0.48
CA SER A 110 -22.81 39.09 0.34
C SER A 110 -22.43 39.42 -1.11
N LEU A 111 -22.83 38.59 -2.09
CA LEU A 111 -22.69 38.92 -3.49
C LEU A 111 -23.45 40.23 -3.69
N PRO A 112 -22.76 41.31 -4.12
CA PRO A 112 -23.43 42.59 -4.24
C PRO A 112 -24.62 42.44 -5.18
N SER A 113 -25.82 42.80 -4.71
CA SER A 113 -26.96 43.11 -5.59
C SER A 113 -26.55 44.09 -6.69
N GLY A 114 -25.45 44.82 -6.47
CA GLY A 114 -24.74 45.66 -7.42
C GLY A 114 -24.45 45.04 -8.79
N GLN A 115 -24.51 43.71 -9.00
CA GLN A 115 -24.55 43.20 -10.38
C GLN A 115 -25.85 43.57 -11.09
N ASN A 116 -27.00 43.50 -10.41
CA ASN A 116 -28.26 44.03 -10.93
C ASN A 116 -28.19 45.55 -11.06
N ASP A 117 -27.63 46.28 -10.08
CA ASP A 117 -27.53 47.74 -10.20
C ASP A 117 -26.61 48.14 -11.36
N ARG A 118 -25.51 47.42 -11.58
CA ARG A 118 -24.63 47.58 -12.75
C ARG A 118 -25.34 47.23 -14.05
N LEU A 119 -26.12 46.16 -14.07
CA LEU A 119 -26.95 45.82 -15.24
C LEU A 119 -27.95 46.93 -15.53
N GLU A 120 -28.60 47.47 -14.51
CA GLU A 120 -29.58 48.56 -14.65
C GLU A 120 -28.91 49.85 -15.13
N ARG A 121 -27.71 50.17 -14.63
CA ARG A 121 -26.89 51.30 -15.11
C ARG A 121 -26.47 51.11 -16.56
N ILE A 122 -25.99 49.92 -16.94
CA ILE A 122 -25.67 49.60 -18.34
C ILE A 122 -26.91 49.72 -19.21
N GLU A 123 -28.08 49.26 -18.74
CA GLU A 123 -29.34 49.38 -19.48
C GLU A 123 -29.73 50.85 -19.69
N LYS A 124 -29.60 51.70 -18.67
CA LYS A 124 -29.84 53.16 -18.78
C LYS A 124 -28.87 53.82 -19.77
N LEU A 125 -27.59 53.45 -19.72
CA LEU A 125 -26.56 53.97 -20.60
C LEU A 125 -26.83 53.55 -22.06
N LEU A 126 -27.18 52.28 -22.30
CA LEU A 126 -27.56 51.79 -23.62
C LEU A 126 -28.80 52.49 -24.16
N LYS A 127 -29.84 52.70 -23.34
CA LYS A 127 -31.04 53.45 -23.74
C LYS A 127 -30.70 54.87 -24.17
N ARG A 128 -29.80 55.56 -23.45
CA ARG A 128 -29.36 56.91 -23.80
C ARG A 128 -28.54 56.97 -25.08
N VAL A 129 -27.60 56.03 -25.25
CA VAL A 129 -26.83 55.91 -26.50
C VAL A 129 -27.79 55.67 -27.67
N ILE A 130 -28.74 54.74 -27.54
CA ILE A 130 -29.74 54.50 -28.59
C ILE A 130 -30.52 55.78 -28.89
N LYS A 131 -30.98 56.51 -27.88
CA LYS A 131 -31.74 57.76 -28.05
C LYS A 131 -30.92 58.85 -28.76
N HIS A 132 -29.64 59.01 -28.44
CA HIS A 132 -28.75 59.93 -29.15
C HIS A 132 -28.64 59.56 -30.65
N TRP A 133 -28.46 58.27 -30.93
CA TRP A 133 -28.35 57.77 -32.31
C TRP A 133 -29.65 57.86 -33.11
N THR A 134 -30.83 57.75 -32.46
CA THR A 134 -32.13 57.83 -33.14
C THR A 134 -32.69 59.24 -33.25
N ASP A 135 -32.50 60.07 -32.22
CA ASP A 135 -33.19 61.35 -32.07
C ASP A 135 -32.25 62.55 -32.28
N GLY A 136 -30.93 62.34 -32.30
CA GLY A 136 -29.93 63.38 -32.54
C GLY A 136 -29.70 64.35 -31.37
N GLU A 137 -30.12 64.02 -30.15
CA GLU A 137 -29.87 64.82 -28.93
C GLU A 137 -28.40 64.69 -28.48
N ASP A 138 -27.64 65.80 -28.42
CA ASP A 138 -26.23 65.80 -27.97
C ASP A 138 -26.02 65.16 -26.58
N LEU A 139 -25.07 64.22 -26.49
CA LEU A 139 -24.60 63.64 -25.22
C LEU A 139 -23.59 64.60 -24.57
N SER A 140 -23.92 65.20 -23.43
CA SER A 140 -22.98 66.06 -22.72
C SER A 140 -22.01 65.23 -21.87
N TYR A 141 -20.77 65.74 -21.70
CA TYR A 141 -19.71 65.05 -20.95
C TYR A 141 -20.10 64.78 -19.48
N GLY A 142 -20.95 65.63 -18.89
CA GLY A 142 -21.45 65.46 -17.52
C GLY A 142 -22.55 64.43 -17.37
N ASP A 143 -23.11 63.91 -18.47
CA ASP A 143 -24.23 62.95 -18.39
C ASP A 143 -23.77 61.53 -17.99
N PHE A 144 -22.48 61.23 -18.08
CA PHE A 144 -21.93 59.88 -17.81
C PHE A 144 -21.28 59.72 -16.43
N ASP A 145 -21.00 60.82 -15.72
CA ASP A 145 -20.24 60.78 -14.47
C ASP A 145 -20.95 59.96 -13.36
N ASP A 146 -22.28 59.94 -13.34
CA ASP A 146 -23.05 59.20 -12.33
C ASP A 146 -23.23 57.70 -12.64
N ASP A 147 -23.01 57.25 -13.89
CA ASP A 147 -23.36 55.89 -14.31
C ASP A 147 -22.21 54.89 -14.15
N PHE A 148 -20.95 55.34 -14.28
CA PHE A 148 -19.77 54.46 -14.31
C PHE A 148 -19.18 54.10 -12.94
N PHE A 149 -19.47 54.88 -11.88
CA PHE A 149 -18.95 54.68 -10.52
C PHE A 149 -19.99 54.11 -9.55
#